data_AF-A0A7C7XA20-F1
#
_entry.id   AF-A0A7C7XA20-F1
#
_cell.length_a   1.000
_cell.length_b   1.000
_cell.length_c   1.000
_cell.angle_alpha   90.00
_cell.angle_beta   90.00
_cell.angle_gamma   90.00
#
_symmetry.space_group_name_H-M   'P 1'
#
loop_
_entity.id
_entity.type
_entity.pdbx_description
1 polymer ?
#
loop_
_entity_poly.entity_id
_entity_poly.type
_entity_poly.pdbx_seq_one_letter_code
_entity_poly.pdbx_strand_id
1 'polypeptide(L)'
;MSIKQFISRTLIALEVVSSKLLHMNVEDVKQFISHTLIALTMVMVSRLLISGFDSKDFVIGNYLWLPIGAVILSYLLFGFKVFPGVLLGYLIAEMLIEGSVAGMYLDADISQRELLSRTMSSLGPIFAIVIMRAFSLSNFFDDNKINIGHIFFLVLLSAVISTLLKTFFVYNEAQKFLDNPVEHIGSYLVGDMIGGIVFIYIGIKVFALFFGRNKSI
;
A
#
# COMPACT_ATOMS: atom_id res chain seq x y z
N MET A 1 22.67 -18.29 -12.14
CA MET A 1 23.26 -16.98 -11.77
C MET A 1 23.87 -17.11 -10.39
N SER A 2 25.13 -16.70 -10.19
CA SER A 2 25.81 -16.83 -8.89
C SER A 2 25.38 -15.71 -7.93
N ILE A 3 25.33 -16.01 -6.61
CA ILE A 3 25.03 -15.02 -5.55
C ILE A 3 25.94 -13.79 -5.66
N LYS A 4 27.21 -13.97 -6.02
CA LYS A 4 28.15 -12.85 -6.21
C LYS A 4 27.76 -11.93 -7.39
N GLN A 5 27.24 -12.51 -8.48
CA GLN A 5 26.74 -11.73 -9.63
C GLN A 5 25.45 -10.98 -9.31
N PHE A 6 24.57 -11.53 -8.46
CA PHE A 6 23.39 -10.83 -7.98
C PHE A 6 23.79 -9.63 -7.12
N ILE A 7 24.64 -9.84 -6.11
CA ILE A 7 25.11 -8.77 -5.20
C ILE A 7 25.81 -7.64 -5.95
N SER A 8 26.71 -7.98 -6.88
CA SER A 8 27.42 -6.98 -7.69
C SER A 8 26.48 -6.14 -8.57
N ARG A 9 25.47 -6.76 -9.19
CA ARG A 9 24.46 -6.02 -9.97
C ARG A 9 23.60 -5.11 -9.11
N THR A 10 23.25 -5.53 -7.89
CA THR A 10 22.47 -4.73 -6.95
C THR A 10 23.26 -3.52 -6.45
N LEU A 11 24.55 -3.68 -6.14
CA LEU A 11 25.45 -2.57 -5.75
C LEU A 11 25.60 -1.53 -6.86
N ILE A 12 25.82 -1.96 -8.10
CA ILE A 12 25.92 -1.05 -9.25
C ILE A 12 24.58 -0.32 -9.48
N ALA A 13 23.45 -1.03 -9.33
CA ALA A 13 22.14 -0.39 -9.43
C ALA A 13 21.92 0.66 -8.34
N LEU A 14 22.39 0.41 -7.11
CA LEU A 14 22.35 1.36 -6.00
C LEU A 14 23.22 2.61 -6.27
N GLU A 15 24.44 2.45 -6.80
CA GLU A 15 25.29 3.58 -7.18
C GLU A 15 24.68 4.44 -8.30
N VAL A 16 24.11 3.80 -9.33
CA VAL A 16 23.44 4.51 -10.42
C VAL A 16 22.19 5.24 -9.94
N VAL A 17 21.41 4.65 -9.04
CA VAL A 17 20.27 5.31 -8.41
C VAL A 17 20.73 6.50 -7.55
N SER A 18 21.80 6.33 -6.76
CA SER A 18 22.39 7.39 -5.94
C SER A 18 22.86 8.58 -6.78
N SER A 19 23.60 8.35 -7.86
CA SER A 19 24.05 9.45 -8.74
C SER A 19 22.89 10.14 -9.44
N LYS A 20 21.85 9.38 -9.84
CA LYS A 20 20.66 9.94 -10.49
C LYS A 20 19.83 10.79 -9.53
N LEU A 21 19.79 10.45 -8.24
CA LEU A 21 19.17 11.27 -7.19
C LEU A 21 19.95 12.57 -6.96
N LEU A 22 21.28 12.52 -7.01
CA LEU A 22 22.15 13.70 -6.85
C LEU A 22 22.09 14.68 -8.05
N HIS A 23 21.65 14.20 -9.22
CA HIS A 23 21.53 14.98 -10.45
C HIS A 23 20.09 15.19 -10.93
N MET A 24 19.10 15.04 -10.04
CA MET A 24 17.71 15.36 -10.38
C MET A 24 17.56 16.83 -10.73
N ASN A 25 16.95 17.11 -11.88
CA ASN A 25 16.59 18.48 -12.22
C ASN A 25 15.37 18.93 -11.38
N VAL A 26 15.10 20.24 -11.38
CA VAL A 26 14.00 20.83 -10.60
C VAL A 26 12.64 20.21 -10.97
N GLU A 27 12.44 19.81 -12.21
CA GLU A 27 11.17 19.24 -12.69
C GLU A 27 10.96 17.81 -12.15
N ASP A 28 12.02 17.00 -12.12
CA ASP A 28 12.00 15.65 -11.53
C ASP A 28 11.70 15.71 -10.03
N VAL A 29 12.27 16.70 -9.33
CA VAL A 29 12.01 16.94 -7.89
C VAL A 29 10.53 17.30 -7.68
N LYS A 30 10.00 18.25 -8.45
CA LYS A 30 8.59 18.65 -8.36
C LYS A 30 7.65 17.48 -8.62
N GLN A 31 7.94 16.68 -9.65
CA GLN A 31 7.14 15.51 -9.97
C GLN A 31 7.19 14.47 -8.85
N PHE A 32 8.38 14.19 -8.30
CA PHE A 32 8.53 13.28 -7.16
C PHE A 32 7.72 13.73 -5.95
N ILE A 33 7.82 15.02 -5.58
CA ILE A 33 7.06 15.60 -4.47
C ILE A 33 5.56 15.48 -4.72
N SER A 34 5.10 15.89 -5.90
CA SER A 34 3.67 15.83 -6.29
C SER A 34 3.12 14.41 -6.20
N HIS A 35 3.79 13.43 -6.82
CA HIS A 35 3.37 12.04 -6.78
C HIS A 35 3.35 11.47 -5.35
N THR A 36 4.34 11.85 -4.53
CA THR A 36 4.43 11.42 -3.13
C THR A 36 3.28 12.00 -2.31
N LEU A 37 2.92 13.27 -2.51
CA LEU A 37 1.79 13.91 -1.84
C LEU A 37 0.45 13.33 -2.28
N ILE A 38 0.30 12.98 -3.56
CA ILE A 38 -0.91 12.30 -4.07
C ILE A 38 -1.04 10.91 -3.41
N ALA A 39 0.03 10.12 -3.39
CA ALA A 39 0.03 8.80 -2.76
C ALA A 39 -0.28 8.89 -1.25
N LEU A 40 0.32 9.86 -0.56
CA LEU A 40 0.02 10.16 0.84
C LEU A 40 -1.45 10.46 1.04
N THR A 41 -2.02 11.36 0.24
CA THR A 41 -3.42 11.78 0.36
C THR A 41 -4.37 10.60 0.08
N MET A 42 -4.10 9.82 -0.97
CA MET A 42 -4.91 8.65 -1.32
C MET A 42 -4.97 7.65 -0.16
N VAL A 43 -3.80 7.30 0.40
CA VAL A 43 -3.72 6.33 1.50
C VAL A 43 -4.35 6.90 2.77
N MET A 44 -4.02 8.15 3.13
CA MET A 44 -4.56 8.81 4.32
C MET A 44 -6.08 8.89 4.29
N VAL A 45 -6.66 9.42 3.21
CA VAL A 45 -8.11 9.56 3.06
C VAL A 45 -8.78 8.19 3.06
N SER A 46 -8.23 7.21 2.33
CA SER A 46 -8.80 5.86 2.30
C SER A 46 -8.87 5.21 3.68
N ARG A 47 -7.87 5.46 4.55
CA ARG A 47 -7.81 4.95 5.92
C ARG A 47 -8.80 5.67 6.83
N LEU A 48 -8.86 7.01 6.74
CA LEU A 48 -9.80 7.83 7.50
C LEU A 48 -11.26 7.50 7.19
N LEU A 49 -11.59 7.19 5.93
CA LEU A 49 -12.96 6.87 5.51
C LEU A 49 -13.52 5.59 6.14
N ILE A 50 -12.65 4.65 6.52
CA ILE A 50 -13.05 3.34 7.05
C ILE A 50 -12.72 3.14 8.53
N SER A 51 -12.18 4.14 9.21
CA SER A 51 -11.83 4.06 10.63
C SER A 51 -13.03 3.76 11.54
N GLY A 52 -14.22 4.24 11.18
CA GLY A 52 -15.46 3.93 11.89
C GLY A 52 -15.89 2.45 11.82
N PHE A 53 -15.28 1.64 10.95
CA PHE A 53 -15.54 0.20 10.81
C PHE A 53 -14.48 -0.68 11.48
N ASP A 54 -13.53 -0.08 12.20
CA ASP A 54 -12.49 -0.83 12.90
C ASP A 54 -13.07 -1.63 14.08
N SER A 55 -12.55 -2.84 14.25
CA SER A 55 -12.78 -3.63 15.47
C SER A 55 -12.05 -3.00 16.64
N LYS A 56 -12.65 -3.11 17.85
CA LYS A 56 -11.96 -2.77 19.10
C LYS A 56 -10.87 -3.78 19.47
N ASP A 57 -10.95 -5.00 18.94
CA ASP A 57 -9.91 -6.01 19.09
C ASP A 57 -9.03 -6.05 17.84
N PHE A 58 -7.73 -5.79 18.02
CA PHE A 58 -6.72 -5.80 16.96
C PHE A 58 -6.54 -7.18 16.31
N VAL A 59 -7.03 -8.25 16.93
CA VAL A 59 -7.04 -9.57 16.30
C VAL A 59 -7.99 -9.60 15.11
N ILE A 60 -9.07 -8.84 15.13
CA ILE A 60 -10.07 -8.82 14.06
C ILE A 60 -9.77 -7.65 13.12
N GLY A 61 -9.40 -7.97 11.89
CA GLY A 61 -9.19 -6.99 10.84
C GLY A 61 -10.48 -6.27 10.43
N ASN A 62 -10.33 -5.06 9.92
CA ASN A 62 -11.44 -4.34 9.31
C ASN A 62 -11.81 -4.99 7.97
N TYR A 63 -13.07 -5.43 7.84
CA TYR A 63 -13.59 -6.16 6.68
C TYR A 63 -13.73 -5.32 5.39
N LEU A 64 -13.44 -4.02 5.45
CA LEU A 64 -13.38 -3.13 4.30
C LEU A 64 -12.10 -2.27 4.34
N TRP A 65 -10.95 -2.90 4.08
CA TRP A 65 -9.65 -2.22 4.14
C TRP A 65 -9.31 -1.50 2.83
N LEU A 66 -9.93 -0.35 2.59
CA LEU A 66 -9.67 0.49 1.40
C LEU A 66 -8.18 0.86 1.16
N PRO A 67 -7.34 1.08 2.20
CA PRO A 67 -5.96 1.53 1.99
C PRO A 67 -5.09 0.63 1.12
N ILE A 68 -5.30 -0.68 1.12
CA ILE A 68 -4.50 -1.56 0.26
C ILE A 68 -4.70 -1.25 -1.23
N GLY A 69 -5.92 -0.89 -1.64
CA GLY A 69 -6.19 -0.46 -3.01
C GLY A 69 -5.54 0.88 -3.34
N ALA A 70 -5.51 1.81 -2.38
CA ALA A 70 -4.81 3.09 -2.52
C ALA A 70 -3.30 2.90 -2.68
N VAL A 71 -2.71 1.98 -1.91
CA VAL A 71 -1.29 1.61 -2.00
C VAL A 71 -0.98 0.98 -3.36
N ILE A 72 -1.75 -0.02 -3.79
CA ILE A 72 -1.59 -0.68 -5.09
C ILE A 72 -1.64 0.35 -6.21
N LEU A 73 -2.68 1.19 -6.23
CA LEU A 73 -2.85 2.20 -7.27
C LEU A 73 -1.70 3.22 -7.27
N SER A 74 -1.24 3.65 -6.08
CA SER A 74 -0.08 4.56 -5.96
C SER A 74 1.18 3.97 -6.61
N TYR A 75 1.48 2.69 -6.35
CA TYR A 75 2.65 2.04 -6.94
C TYR A 75 2.49 1.74 -8.43
N LEU A 76 1.28 1.43 -8.89
CA LEU A 76 1.02 1.24 -10.31
C LEU A 76 1.17 2.54 -11.10
N LEU A 77 0.70 3.67 -10.56
CA LEU A 77 0.74 4.98 -11.23
C LEU A 77 2.12 5.63 -11.15
N PHE A 78 2.77 5.57 -10.00
CA PHE A 78 3.96 6.39 -9.72
C PHE A 78 5.24 5.58 -9.49
N GLY A 79 5.15 4.25 -9.44
CA GLY A 79 6.26 3.35 -9.12
C GLY A 79 6.60 3.33 -7.63
N PHE A 80 7.59 2.53 -7.24
CA PHE A 80 7.96 2.34 -5.82
C PHE A 80 8.57 3.59 -5.15
N LYS A 81 8.94 4.62 -5.94
CA LYS A 81 9.51 5.86 -5.41
C LYS A 81 8.57 6.60 -4.44
N VAL A 82 7.25 6.43 -4.58
CA VAL A 82 6.28 7.07 -3.67
C VAL A 82 6.07 6.32 -2.35
N PHE A 83 6.88 5.30 -2.06
CA PHE A 83 6.83 4.57 -0.79
C PHE A 83 6.81 5.49 0.45
N PRO A 84 7.62 6.57 0.55
CA PRO A 84 7.54 7.48 1.69
C PRO A 84 6.15 8.11 1.85
N GLY A 85 5.51 8.50 0.74
CA GLY A 85 4.16 9.07 0.76
C GLY A 85 3.13 8.05 1.21
N VAL A 86 3.21 6.82 0.72
CA VAL A 86 2.35 5.71 1.15
C VAL A 86 2.48 5.45 2.65
N LEU A 87 3.70 5.32 3.17
CA LEU A 87 3.94 5.04 4.58
C LEU A 87 3.46 6.21 5.46
N LEU A 88 3.83 7.44 5.11
CA LEU A 88 3.38 8.63 5.84
C LEU A 88 1.87 8.79 5.79
N GLY A 89 1.21 8.44 4.68
CA GLY A 89 -0.25 8.48 4.58
C GLY A 89 -0.93 7.56 5.60
N TYR A 90 -0.39 6.35 5.79
CA TYR A 90 -0.84 5.47 6.88
C TYR A 90 -0.58 6.08 8.25
N LEU A 91 0.66 6.49 8.54
CA LEU A 91 1.06 6.96 9.87
C LEU A 91 0.29 8.22 10.29
N ILE A 92 0.14 9.19 9.38
CA ILE A 92 -0.66 10.40 9.65
C ILE A 92 -2.13 10.01 9.89
N ALA A 93 -2.68 9.07 9.13
CA ALA A 93 -4.06 8.64 9.36
C ALA A 93 -4.22 7.98 10.74
N GLU A 94 -3.29 7.11 11.16
CA GLU A 94 -3.34 6.53 12.51
C GLU A 94 -3.18 7.60 13.59
N MET A 95 -2.28 8.57 13.44
CA MET A 95 -2.16 9.71 14.37
C MET A 95 -3.47 10.50 14.47
N LEU A 96 -4.15 10.71 13.35
CA LEU A 96 -5.43 11.40 13.34
C LEU A 96 -6.53 10.54 13.98
N ILE A 97 -6.59 9.24 13.73
CA ILE A 97 -7.62 8.36 14.28
C ILE A 97 -7.40 8.19 15.80
N GLU A 98 -6.21 7.76 16.20
CA GLU A 98 -5.88 7.51 17.60
C GLU A 98 -5.80 8.82 18.41
N GLY A 99 -5.35 9.92 17.78
CA GLY A 99 -5.29 11.24 18.41
C GLY A 99 -6.60 12.03 18.43
N SER A 100 -7.58 11.73 17.57
CA SER A 100 -8.87 12.46 17.52
C SER A 100 -10.06 11.70 18.09
N VAL A 101 -10.00 10.37 18.23
CA VAL A 101 -11.17 9.57 18.67
C VAL A 101 -11.30 9.48 20.20
N ALA A 102 -10.36 10.02 21.00
CA ALA A 102 -10.48 10.01 22.46
C ALA A 102 -9.99 11.27 23.20
N GLY A 103 -10.08 12.44 22.56
CA GLY A 103 -10.04 13.73 23.28
C GLY A 103 -8.70 14.46 23.23
N MET A 104 -8.71 15.61 22.58
CA MET A 104 -8.10 16.88 22.99
C MET A 104 -6.82 16.85 23.85
N TYR A 105 -5.81 16.02 23.58
CA TYR A 105 -4.44 16.22 24.07
C TYR A 105 -3.45 15.59 23.08
N LEU A 106 -2.27 16.22 22.96
CA LEU A 106 -1.18 15.92 22.02
C LEU A 106 -0.41 14.62 22.37
N ASP A 107 -1.12 13.55 22.75
CA ASP A 107 -0.53 12.25 23.13
C ASP A 107 -0.82 11.18 22.06
N ALA A 108 -0.74 11.56 20.78
CA ALA A 108 -0.81 10.62 19.66
C ALA A 108 0.50 9.83 19.56
N ASP A 109 0.67 8.83 20.43
CA ASP A 109 1.81 7.90 20.35
C ASP A 109 1.47 6.77 19.37
N ILE A 110 2.10 6.79 18.20
CA ILE A 110 2.05 5.63 17.29
C ILE A 110 2.85 4.52 17.97
N SER A 111 2.16 3.53 18.52
CA SER A 111 2.84 2.38 19.11
C SER A 111 3.80 1.74 18.09
N GLN A 112 4.93 1.21 18.56
CA GLN A 112 5.90 0.51 17.69
C GLN A 112 5.23 -0.59 16.84
N ARG A 113 4.17 -1.20 17.38
CA ARG A 113 3.34 -2.19 16.67
C ARG A 113 2.64 -1.57 15.46
N GLU A 114 2.02 -0.40 15.61
CA GLU A 114 1.34 0.25 14.49
C GLU A 114 2.33 0.69 13.42
N LEU A 115 3.47 1.27 13.81
CA LEU A 115 4.54 1.60 12.86
C LEU A 115 4.95 0.37 12.05
N LEU A 116 5.18 -0.77 12.71
CA LEU A 116 5.56 -2.01 12.05
C LEU A 116 4.43 -2.56 11.17
N SER A 117 3.19 -2.54 11.65
CA SER A 117 1.99 -2.96 10.90
C SER A 117 1.77 -2.14 9.63
N ARG A 118 1.87 -0.81 9.72
CA ARG A 118 1.74 0.09 8.57
C ARG A 118 2.90 -0.09 7.59
N THR A 119 4.10 -0.38 8.08
CA THR A 119 5.25 -0.73 7.24
C THR A 119 5.02 -2.04 6.49
N MET A 120 4.52 -3.09 7.16
CA MET A 120 4.16 -4.34 6.47
C MET A 120 3.04 -4.14 5.45
N SER A 121 2.09 -3.25 5.75
CA SER A 121 0.98 -2.89 4.86
C SER A 121 1.43 -2.13 3.61
N SER A 122 2.46 -1.28 3.71
CA SER A 122 3.03 -0.58 2.55
C SER A 122 3.95 -1.49 1.72
N LEU A 123 4.66 -2.44 2.34
CA LEU A 123 5.54 -3.38 1.64
C LEU A 123 4.79 -4.50 0.91
N GLY A 124 3.66 -4.98 1.43
CA GLY A 124 2.91 -6.09 0.85
C GLY A 124 2.64 -5.95 -0.66
N PRO A 125 2.04 -4.85 -1.11
CA PRO A 125 1.84 -4.58 -2.54
C PRO A 125 3.12 -4.47 -3.37
N ILE A 126 4.23 -3.98 -2.80
CA ILE A 126 5.53 -3.94 -3.51
C ILE A 126 5.98 -5.37 -3.83
N PHE A 127 5.98 -6.25 -2.84
CA PHE A 127 6.36 -7.65 -3.04
C PHE A 127 5.42 -8.35 -4.02
N ALA A 128 4.11 -8.11 -3.94
CA ALA A 128 3.15 -8.66 -4.89
C ALA A 128 3.46 -8.25 -6.34
N ILE A 129 3.72 -6.96 -6.57
CA ILE A 129 4.10 -6.45 -7.90
C ILE A 129 5.43 -7.07 -8.37
N VAL A 130 6.43 -7.16 -7.49
CA VAL A 130 7.73 -7.76 -7.82
C VAL A 130 7.58 -9.24 -8.19
N ILE A 131 6.81 -10.00 -7.41
CA ILE A 131 6.54 -11.43 -7.67
C ILE A 131 5.81 -11.59 -9.01
N MET A 132 4.73 -10.85 -9.26
CA MET A 132 4.01 -10.94 -10.52
C MET A 132 4.90 -10.61 -11.72
N ARG A 133 5.76 -9.59 -11.61
CA ARG A 133 6.74 -9.27 -12.66
C ARG A 133 7.77 -10.37 -12.86
N ALA A 134 8.29 -10.96 -11.77
CA ALA A 134 9.27 -12.03 -11.83
C ALA A 134 8.74 -13.29 -12.53
N PHE A 135 7.45 -13.60 -12.35
CA PHE A 135 6.77 -14.72 -13.01
C PHE A 135 6.09 -14.34 -14.34
N SER A 136 6.28 -13.10 -14.83
CA SER A 136 5.62 -12.60 -16.05
C SER A 136 4.08 -12.72 -16.02
N LEU A 137 3.48 -12.64 -14.83
CA LEU A 137 2.04 -12.71 -14.59
C LEU A 137 1.34 -11.34 -14.73
N SER A 138 2.03 -10.32 -15.26
CA SER A 138 1.53 -8.96 -15.27
C SER A 138 1.78 -8.22 -16.58
N ASN A 139 0.68 -7.89 -17.25
CA ASN A 139 0.53 -6.66 -18.04
C ASN A 139 -0.57 -5.84 -17.38
N PHE A 140 -0.23 -5.04 -16.37
CA PHE A 140 -1.22 -4.27 -15.60
C PHE A 140 -1.91 -3.20 -16.45
N PHE A 141 -1.16 -2.67 -17.42
CA PHE A 141 -1.63 -1.74 -18.44
C PHE A 141 -1.31 -2.33 -19.80
N ASP A 142 -2.31 -2.38 -20.67
CA ASP A 142 -2.20 -2.83 -22.06
C ASP A 142 -2.93 -1.80 -22.94
N ASP A 143 -2.24 -1.16 -23.87
CA ASP A 143 -2.77 -0.05 -24.70
C ASP A 143 -3.52 1.04 -23.91
N ASN A 144 -2.95 1.50 -22.78
CA ASN A 144 -3.58 2.44 -21.83
C ASN A 144 -4.91 1.96 -21.21
N LYS A 145 -5.24 0.67 -21.34
CA LYS A 145 -6.36 0.03 -20.65
C LYS A 145 -5.84 -0.75 -19.46
N ILE A 146 -6.59 -0.66 -18.36
CA ILE A 146 -6.30 -1.43 -17.15
C ILE A 146 -6.73 -2.88 -17.39
N ASN A 147 -5.82 -3.83 -17.22
CA ASN A 147 -6.19 -5.25 -17.22
C ASN A 147 -6.78 -5.60 -15.86
N ILE A 148 -8.11 -5.59 -15.78
CA ILE A 148 -8.86 -5.83 -14.57
C ILE A 148 -8.49 -7.19 -13.95
N GLY A 149 -8.32 -8.25 -14.75
CA GLY A 149 -7.94 -9.58 -14.24
C GLY A 149 -6.59 -9.59 -13.52
N HIS A 150 -5.57 -8.95 -14.11
CA HIS A 150 -4.26 -8.82 -13.46
C HIS A 150 -4.31 -7.96 -12.21
N ILE A 151 -5.14 -6.91 -12.20
CA ILE A 151 -5.34 -6.08 -11.02
C ILE A 151 -6.05 -6.86 -9.90
N PHE A 152 -7.09 -7.64 -10.20
CA PHE A 152 -7.76 -8.49 -9.20
C PHE A 152 -6.79 -9.48 -8.58
N PHE A 153 -5.98 -10.14 -9.41
CA PHE A 153 -4.94 -11.05 -8.92
C PHE A 153 -3.88 -10.31 -8.09
N LEU A 154 -3.50 -9.08 -8.48
CA LEU A 154 -2.59 -8.26 -7.69
C LEU A 154 -3.17 -7.90 -6.32
N VAL A 155 -4.47 -7.55 -6.23
CA VAL A 155 -5.13 -7.30 -4.94
C VAL A 155 -5.10 -8.55 -4.07
N LEU A 156 -5.47 -9.70 -4.63
CA LEU A 156 -5.43 -10.98 -3.92
C LEU A 156 -4.02 -11.27 -3.38
N LEU A 157 -3.00 -11.20 -4.24
CA LEU A 157 -1.62 -11.48 -3.84
C LEU A 157 -1.11 -10.46 -2.81
N SER A 158 -1.47 -9.18 -2.97
CA SER A 158 -1.11 -8.13 -2.01
C SER A 158 -1.76 -8.37 -0.64
N ALA A 159 -3.03 -8.79 -0.62
CA ALA A 159 -3.76 -9.10 0.61
C ALA A 159 -3.13 -10.28 1.35
N VAL A 160 -2.79 -11.36 0.62
CA VAL A 160 -2.08 -12.51 1.18
C VAL A 160 -0.74 -12.08 1.76
N ILE A 161 0.11 -11.40 0.98
CA ILE A 161 1.44 -11.01 1.43
C ILE A 161 1.35 -10.04 2.61
N SER A 162 0.50 -9.02 2.55
CA SER A 162 0.33 -8.06 3.64
C SER A 162 -0.11 -8.76 4.92
N THR A 163 -1.10 -9.65 4.84
CA THR A 163 -1.58 -10.44 5.98
C THR A 163 -0.47 -11.29 6.57
N LEU A 164 0.28 -12.04 5.75
CA LEU A 164 1.39 -12.86 6.23
C LEU A 164 2.51 -12.02 6.86
N LEU A 165 2.87 -10.88 6.26
CA LEU A 165 3.86 -9.98 6.83
C LEU A 165 3.41 -9.46 8.20
N LYS A 166 2.16 -9.00 8.31
CA LYS A 166 1.57 -8.57 9.58
C LYS A 166 1.59 -9.72 10.61
N THR A 167 1.12 -10.90 10.22
CA THR A 167 1.09 -12.08 11.09
C THR A 167 2.46 -12.45 11.63
N PHE A 168 3.48 -12.58 10.76
CA PHE A 168 4.79 -13.09 11.18
C PHE A 168 5.72 -12.05 11.78
N PHE A 169 5.59 -10.77 11.41
CA PHE A 169 6.50 -9.72 11.89
C PHE A 169 5.89 -8.80 12.94
N VAL A 170 4.56 -8.78 13.10
CA VAL A 170 3.88 -7.85 14.02
C VAL A 170 3.15 -8.58 15.14
N TYR A 171 2.40 -9.64 14.82
CA TYR A 171 1.46 -10.28 15.75
C TYR A 171 1.90 -11.65 16.26
N ASN A 172 3.03 -12.17 15.81
CA ASN A 172 3.53 -13.52 16.11
C ASN A 172 3.72 -13.80 17.62
N GLU A 173 3.99 -12.77 18.43
CA GLU A 173 4.16 -12.87 19.88
C GLU A 173 2.94 -12.40 20.68
N ALA A 174 1.89 -11.91 20.00
CA ALA A 174 0.70 -11.43 20.67
C ALA A 174 -0.17 -12.61 21.13
N GLN A 175 -0.32 -12.79 22.44
CA GLN A 175 -1.11 -13.89 23.01
C GLN A 175 -2.52 -13.99 22.39
N LYS A 176 -3.20 -12.86 22.23
CA LYS A 176 -4.53 -12.81 21.61
C LYS A 176 -4.56 -13.33 20.17
N PHE A 177 -3.49 -13.12 19.40
CA PHE A 177 -3.37 -13.70 18.05
C PHE A 177 -3.17 -15.22 18.13
N LEU A 178 -2.33 -15.69 19.06
CA LEU A 178 -2.08 -17.12 19.27
C LEU A 178 -3.34 -17.87 19.71
N ASP A 179 -4.25 -17.20 20.41
CA ASP A 179 -5.53 -17.76 20.84
C ASP A 179 -6.48 -18.05 19.65
N ASN A 180 -6.49 -17.22 18.60
CA ASN A 180 -7.30 -17.44 17.40
C ASN A 180 -6.64 -16.91 16.10
N PRO A 181 -5.61 -17.60 15.56
CA PRO A 181 -4.88 -17.13 14.38
C PRO A 181 -5.71 -17.24 13.10
N VAL A 182 -6.69 -18.15 13.05
CA VAL A 182 -7.55 -18.37 11.88
C VAL A 182 -8.47 -17.17 11.66
N GLU A 183 -9.09 -16.67 12.74
CA GLU A 183 -9.94 -15.48 12.67
C GLU A 183 -9.13 -14.24 12.29
N HIS A 184 -7.92 -14.09 12.81
CA HIS A 184 -7.03 -13.00 12.43
C HIS A 184 -6.69 -13.02 10.95
N ILE A 185 -6.15 -14.14 10.45
CA ILE A 185 -5.77 -14.26 9.04
C ILE A 185 -7.00 -14.09 8.14
N GLY A 186 -8.13 -14.71 8.49
CA GLY A 186 -9.36 -14.62 7.72
C GLY A 186 -9.91 -13.21 7.62
N SER A 187 -10.03 -12.51 8.74
CA SER A 187 -10.58 -11.14 8.77
C SER A 187 -9.70 -10.13 8.02
N TYR A 188 -8.38 -10.17 8.21
CA TYR A 188 -7.44 -9.30 7.50
C TYR A 188 -7.39 -9.59 6.00
N LEU A 189 -7.34 -10.86 5.60
CA LEU A 189 -7.30 -11.25 4.20
C LEU A 189 -8.57 -10.81 3.46
N VAL A 190 -9.75 -11.10 4.04
CA VAL A 190 -11.05 -10.71 3.46
C VAL A 190 -11.16 -9.20 3.38
N GLY A 191 -10.78 -8.49 4.45
CA GLY A 191 -10.80 -7.04 4.49
C GLY A 191 -9.93 -6.39 3.42
N ASP A 192 -8.69 -6.85 3.28
CA ASP A 192 -7.73 -6.39 2.28
C ASP A 192 -8.25 -6.69 0.85
N MET A 193 -8.81 -7.88 0.61
CA MET A 193 -9.36 -8.22 -0.71
C MET A 193 -10.55 -7.33 -1.10
N ILE A 194 -11.56 -7.24 -0.24
CA ILE A 194 -12.78 -6.46 -0.51
C ILE A 194 -12.42 -4.98 -0.65
N GLY A 195 -11.66 -4.44 0.31
CA GLY A 195 -11.27 -3.03 0.30
C GLY A 195 -10.41 -2.66 -0.89
N GLY A 196 -9.45 -3.50 -1.27
CA GLY A 196 -8.61 -3.30 -2.45
C GLY A 196 -9.41 -3.25 -3.75
N ILE A 197 -10.35 -4.20 -3.94
CA ILE A 197 -11.22 -4.24 -5.12
C ILE A 197 -12.11 -3.00 -5.17
N VAL A 198 -12.78 -2.66 -4.07
CA VAL A 198 -13.69 -1.51 -3.98
C VAL A 198 -12.96 -0.21 -4.28
N PHE A 199 -11.80 0.01 -3.67
CA PHE A 199 -11.03 1.25 -3.88
C PHE A 199 -10.57 1.38 -5.32
N ILE A 200 -10.04 0.31 -5.93
CA ILE A 200 -9.58 0.36 -7.32
C ILE A 200 -10.75 0.60 -8.27
N TYR A 201 -11.89 -0.05 -8.06
CA TYR A 201 -13.09 0.20 -8.86
C TYR A 201 -13.51 1.67 -8.82
N ILE A 202 -13.56 2.27 -7.63
CA ILE A 202 -13.84 3.70 -7.45
C ILE A 202 -12.79 4.55 -8.17
N GLY A 203 -11.50 4.24 -8.00
CA GLY A 203 -10.40 4.96 -8.65
C GLY A 203 -10.51 4.97 -10.18
N ILE A 204 -10.86 3.84 -10.79
CA ILE A 204 -11.09 3.72 -12.24
C ILE A 204 -12.26 4.61 -12.68
N LYS A 205 -13.38 4.59 -11.93
CA LYS A 205 -14.56 5.40 -12.25
C LYS A 205 -14.29 6.89 -12.12
N VAL A 206 -13.63 7.31 -11.04
CA VAL A 206 -13.21 8.69 -10.82
C VAL A 206 -12.28 9.15 -11.93
N PHE A 207 -11.27 8.36 -12.28
CA PHE A 207 -10.37 8.67 -13.40
C PHE A 207 -11.14 8.83 -14.72
N ALA A 208 -12.07 7.93 -15.02
CA ALA A 208 -12.90 8.03 -16.22
C ALA A 208 -13.79 9.29 -16.24
N LEU A 209 -14.28 9.77 -15.10
CA LEU A 209 -15.09 10.98 -15.03
C LEU A 209 -14.28 12.25 -15.34
N PHE A 210 -13.04 12.33 -14.86
CA PHE A 210 -12.18 13.50 -15.05
C PHE A 210 -11.44 13.51 -16.39
N PHE A 211 -11.05 12.33 -16.90
CA PHE A 211 -10.24 12.22 -18.11
C PHE A 211 -10.98 11.62 -19.32
N GLY A 212 -12.12 10.97 -19.11
CA GLY A 212 -12.92 10.34 -20.16
C GLY A 212 -13.82 11.31 -20.96
N ARG A 213 -13.88 12.60 -20.58
CA ARG A 213 -14.62 13.63 -21.33
C ARG A 213 -13.91 14.13 -22.60
N ASN A 214 -12.66 13.72 -22.86
CA ASN A 214 -11.92 14.07 -24.08
C ASN A 214 -12.00 13.01 -25.20
N LYS A 215 -13.16 12.38 -25.36
CA LYS A 215 -13.47 11.58 -26.56
C LYS A 215 -14.85 11.93 -27.11
N SER A 216 -14.94 13.12 -27.70
CA SER A 216 -15.86 13.37 -28.81
C SER A 216 -15.13 13.04 -30.11
N ILE A 217 -15.44 11.87 -30.68
CA ILE A 217 -15.36 11.59 -32.11
C ILE A 217 -16.69 10.95 -32.47
#